data_AF-A0ABD0PTF4-F1
#
_entry.id   AF-A0ABD0PTF4-F1
#
_cell.length_a   1.000
_cell.length_b   1.000
_cell.length_c   1.000
_cell.angle_alpha   90.00
_cell.angle_beta   90.00
_cell.angle_gamma   90.00
#
_symmetry.space_group_name_H-M   'P 1'
#
loop_
_entity.id
_entity.type
_entity.pdbx_description
1 polymer ?
#
loop_
_entity_poly.entity_id
_entity_poly.type
_entity_poly.pdbx_seq_one_letter_code
_entity_poly.pdbx_strand_id
1 'polypeptide(L)' 'GTVLNSWKVVWVVLADDAIEFYKKKTDNSPKGMIPLKGATLTSPCQDFTKRT' A
#
# COMPACT_ATOMS: atom_id res chain seq x y z
N GLY A 1 2.70 14.23 14.57
CA GLY A 1 2.26 13.30 13.51
C GLY A 1 0.90 12.76 13.87
N THR A 2 -0.03 12.74 12.92
CA THR A 2 -1.39 12.22 13.17
C THR A 2 -1.36 10.70 13.01
N VAL A 3 -1.55 9.99 14.12
CA VAL A 3 -1.71 8.53 14.08
C VAL A 3 -3.15 8.25 13.68
N LEU A 4 -3.35 7.58 12.53
CA LEU A 4 -4.65 7.06 12.15
C LEU A 4 -4.91 5.80 12.97
N ASN A 5 -5.92 5.83 13.84
CA ASN A 5 -6.28 4.73 14.74
C ASN A 5 -7.42 3.85 14.22
N SER A 6 -7.75 3.97 12.93
CA SER A 6 -8.85 3.23 12.30
C SER A 6 -8.40 2.60 10.98
N TRP A 7 -8.86 1.37 10.75
CA TRP A 7 -8.67 0.69 9.48
C TRP A 7 -9.52 1.33 8.39
N LYS A 8 -8.93 1.51 7.20
CA LYS A 8 -9.61 1.98 6.01
C LYS A 8 -9.36 1.02 4.86
N VAL A 9 -10.44 0.65 4.18
CA VAL A 9 -10.35 -0.07 2.91
C VAL A 9 -9.95 0.93 1.84
N VAL A 10 -8.87 0.64 1.12
CA VAL A 10 -8.33 1.46 0.04
C VAL A 10 -7.99 0.58 -1.16
N TRP A 11 -8.06 1.17 -2.34
CA TRP A 11 -7.54 0.53 -3.55
C TRP A 11 -6.09 0.91 -3.72
N VAL A 12 -5.19 -0.07 -3.74
CA VAL A 12 -3.74 0.15 -3.77
C VAL A 12 -3.20 -0.22 -5.14
N VAL A 13 -2.36 0.64 -5.68
CA VAL A 13 -1.61 0.41 -6.93
C VAL A 13 -0.13 0.52 -6.61
N LEU A 14 0.65 -0.47 -7.02
CA LEU A 14 2.11 -0.39 -7.01
C LEU A 14 2.55 0.21 -8.34
N ALA A 15 3.12 1.41 -8.29
CA ALA A 15 3.76 2.08 -9.42
C ALA A 15 5.29 1.89 -9.36
N ASP A 16 6.03 2.48 -10.29
CA ASP A 16 7.48 2.29 -10.41
C ASP A 16 8.27 2.81 -9.20
N ASP A 17 7.88 3.96 -8.64
CA ASP A 17 8.63 4.65 -7.58
C ASP A 17 7.83 4.84 -6.27
N ALA A 18 6.55 4.48 -6.27
CA ALA A 18 5.66 4.68 -5.14
C ALA A 18 4.52 3.64 -5.08
N ILE A 19 3.96 3.49 -3.89
CA ILE A 19 2.66 2.85 -3.67
C ILE A 19 1.62 3.97 -3.62
N GLU A 20 0.66 3.94 -4.53
CA GLU A 20 -0.45 4.89 -4.57
C GLU A 20 -1.70 4.26 -3.98
N PHE A 21 -2.48 5.04 -3.22
CA PHE A 21 -3.75 4.57 -2.68
C PHE A 21 -4.90 5.48 -3.06
N TYR A 22 -6.01 4.87 -3.44
CA TYR A 22 -7.22 5.49 -3.95
C TYR A 22 -8.40 5.13 -3.06
N LYS A 23 -9.45 5.97 -3.07
CA LYS A 23 -10.68 5.64 -2.35
C LYS A 23 -11.46 4.53 -3.08
N LYS A 24 -11.45 4.56 -4.42
CA LYS A 24 -12.07 3.56 -5.28
C LYS A 24 -11.18 3.26 -6.48
N LYS A 25 -11.38 2.09 -7.08
CA LYS A 25 -10.64 1.66 -8.29
C LYS A 25 -10.86 2.57 -9.51
N THR A 26 -12.00 3.24 -9.60
CA THR A 26 -12.36 4.13 -10.71
C THR A 26 -11.88 5.57 -10.52
N ASP A 27 -11.22 5.87 -9.40
CA ASP A 27 -10.75 7.22 -9.14
C ASP A 27 -9.50 7.49 -10.00
N ASN A 28 -9.49 8.61 -10.74
CA ASN A 28 -8.36 9.00 -11.57
C ASN A 28 -7.26 9.75 -10.81
N SER A 29 -7.45 9.99 -9.51
CA SER A 29 -6.50 10.73 -8.68
C SER A 29 -6.25 10.00 -7.36
N PRO A 30 -4.96 9.81 -6.99
CA PRO A 30 -4.62 9.15 -5.74
C PRO A 30 -5.01 10.03 -4.55
N LYS A 31 -5.36 9.38 -3.44
CA LYS A 31 -5.53 10.05 -2.13
C LYS A 31 -4.20 10.29 -1.43
N GLY A 32 -3.15 9.60 -1.87
CA GLY A 32 -1.78 9.81 -1.44
C GLY A 32 -0.88 8.71 -1.97
N MET A 33 0.42 8.83 -1.67
CA MET A 33 1.43 7.89 -2.10
C MET A 33 2.48 7.65 -1.00
N ILE A 34 3.10 6.47 -1.03
CA ILE A 34 4.21 6.06 -0.18
C ILE A 34 5.42 5.84 -1.09
N PRO A 35 6.45 6.70 -1.06
CA PRO A 35 7.65 6.52 -1.89
C PRO A 35 8.36 5.20 -1.58
N LEU A 36 8.78 4.47 -2.62
CA LEU A 36 9.54 3.23 -2.49
C LEU A 36 11.03 3.48 -2.19
N LYS A 37 11.53 4.69 -2.49
CA LYS A 37 12.92 5.05 -2.22
C LYS A 37 13.22 4.96 -0.71
N GLY A 38 14.05 3.99 -0.34
CA GLY A 38 14.40 3.73 1.06
C GLY A 38 13.32 2.97 1.85
N ALA A 39 12.24 2.54 1.21
CA ALA A 39 11.24 1.69 1.84
C ALA A 39 11.78 0.26 2.00
N THR A 40 11.40 -0.40 3.08
CA THR A 40 11.72 -1.82 3.33
C THR A 40 10.42 -2.58 3.53
N LEU A 41 10.29 -3.72 2.85
CA LEU A 41 9.17 -4.64 3.08
C LEU A 41 9.51 -5.56 4.26
N THR A 42 8.82 -5.36 5.37
CA THR A 42 8.91 -6.27 6.53
C THR A 42 7.75 -7.26 6.46
N SER A 43 8.03 -8.48 6.03
CA SER A 43 7.09 -9.60 6.14
C SER A 43 7.47 -10.45 7.34
N PRO A 44 6.72 -10.41 8.46
CA PRO A 44 7.02 -11.23 9.64
C PRO A 44 6.81 -12.73 9.40
N CYS A 45 6.28 -13.12 8.24
CA CYS A 45 6.10 -14.49 7.82
C CYS A 45 6.36 -14.58 6.31
N GLN A 46 7.57 -14.97 5.92
CA GLN A 46 7.93 -15.25 4.53
C GLN A 46 7.56 -16.69 4.11
N ASP A 47 7.17 -17.52 5.07
CA ASP A 47 7.02 -18.97 4.91
C ASP A 47 5.63 -19.42 4.46
N PHE A 48 4.70 -18.51 4.15
CA PHE A 48 3.50 -18.86 3.37
C PHE A 48 3.88 -19.02 1.88
N THR A 49 4.73 -20.00 1.62
CA THR A 49 4.93 -20.57 0.28
C THR A 49 3.56 -21.01 -0.21
N LYS A 50 3.16 -20.48 -1.37
CA LYS A 50 1.90 -20.73 -2.08
C LYS A 50 1.26 -22.08 -1.71
N ARG A 51 0.02 -22.04 -1.17
CA ARG A 51 -0.85 -23.21 -1.24
C ARG A 51 -1.23 -23.36 -2.72
N THR A 52 -0.62 -24.35 -3.38
CA THR A 52 -0.93 -24.83 -4.73
C THR A 52 -2.41 -25.06 -4.91
#